data_AF-A0A2E5XQK7-F1
#
_entry.id   AF-A0A2E5XQK7-F1
#
_cell.length_a   1.000
_cell.length_b   1.000
_cell.length_c   1.000
_cell.angle_alpha   90.00
_cell.angle_beta   90.00
_cell.angle_gamma   90.00
#
_symmetry.space_group_name_H-M   'P 1'
#
loop_
_entity.id
_entity.type
_entity.pdbx_description
1 polymer ?
#
loop_
_entity_poly.entity_id
_entity_poly.type
_entity_poly.pdbx_seq_one_letter_code
_entity_poly.pdbx_strand_id
1 'polypeptide(L)'
;MKSNDSKWEYRRIVGLIRKRVDNSSCNTKEIISYMKDNFNHDTMPHELERALLRCERIHKISEVEIDGATVSVWASEWDPNFAT
;
A
#
# COMPACT_ATOMS: atom_id res chain seq x y z
N MET A 1 -12.75 23.54 -3.95
CA MET A 1 -11.31 23.21 -3.97
C MET A 1 -11.07 22.00 -3.06
N LYS A 2 -10.89 20.79 -3.61
CA LYS A 2 -10.68 19.54 -2.83
C LYS A 2 -9.61 18.61 -3.44
N SER A 3 -8.77 19.11 -4.34
CA SER A 3 -7.99 18.23 -5.22
C SER A 3 -6.50 18.11 -4.83
N ASN A 4 -5.89 19.17 -4.30
CA ASN A 4 -4.44 19.16 -4.05
C ASN A 4 -4.03 18.33 -2.82
N ASP A 5 -4.79 18.37 -1.73
CA ASP A 5 -4.43 17.62 -0.50
C ASP A 5 -4.41 16.12 -0.76
N SER A 6 -5.45 15.59 -1.44
CA SER A 6 -5.50 14.17 -1.83
C SER A 6 -4.34 13.75 -2.75
N LYS A 7 -3.79 14.69 -3.53
CA LYS A 7 -2.66 14.45 -4.43
C LYS A 7 -1.36 14.29 -3.63
N TRP A 8 -1.16 15.14 -2.62
CA TRP A 8 0.00 15.10 -1.75
C TRP A 8 -0.04 13.91 -0.81
N GLU A 9 -1.22 13.57 -0.33
CA GLU A 9 -1.47 12.44 0.56
C GLU A 9 -1.16 11.10 -0.12
N TYR A 10 -1.61 10.86 -1.35
CA TYR A 10 -1.25 9.60 -2.04
C TYR A 10 0.26 9.52 -2.31
N ARG A 11 0.90 10.62 -2.74
CA ARG A 11 2.35 10.63 -3.01
C ARG A 11 3.15 10.33 -1.75
N ARG A 12 2.69 10.85 -0.62
CA ARG A 12 3.26 10.55 0.68
C ARG A 12 3.11 9.08 1.02
N ILE A 13 1.90 8.52 0.93
CA ILE A 13 1.65 7.09 1.22
C ILE A 13 2.56 6.20 0.36
N VAL A 14 2.54 6.38 -0.96
CA VAL A 14 3.37 5.59 -1.90
C VAL A 14 4.86 5.76 -1.59
N GLY A 15 5.31 6.99 -1.30
CA GLY A 15 6.70 7.26 -0.96
C GLY A 15 7.18 6.55 0.31
N LEU A 16 6.34 6.45 1.33
CA LEU A 16 6.67 5.78 2.59
C LEU A 16 6.79 4.26 2.42
N ILE A 17 5.93 3.66 1.60
CA ILE A 17 5.83 2.19 1.52
C ILE A 17 6.64 1.57 0.40
N ARG A 18 7.12 2.37 -0.57
CA ARG A 18 7.76 1.86 -1.81
C ARG A 18 8.82 0.81 -1.53
N LYS A 19 9.79 1.10 -0.65
CA LYS A 19 10.86 0.14 -0.31
C LYS A 19 10.32 -1.19 0.26
N ARG A 20 9.20 -1.16 1.00
CA ARG A 20 8.60 -2.36 1.59
C ARG A 20 7.94 -3.24 0.52
N VAL A 21 7.23 -2.63 -0.41
CA VAL A 21 6.50 -3.32 -1.49
C VAL A 21 7.44 -3.77 -2.61
N ASP A 22 8.50 -3.00 -2.89
CA ASP A 22 9.53 -3.34 -3.89
C ASP A 22 10.33 -4.60 -3.48
N ASN A 23 10.46 -4.87 -2.17
CA ASN A 23 11.23 -6.02 -1.67
C ASN A 23 10.42 -7.33 -1.65
N SER A 24 9.12 -7.23 -1.38
CA SER A 24 8.20 -8.36 -1.23
C SER A 24 6.77 -7.86 -1.18
N SER A 25 5.86 -8.63 -1.77
CA SER A 25 4.43 -8.44 -1.60
C SER A 25 4.03 -8.37 -0.13
N CYS A 26 2.97 -7.60 0.13
CA CYS A 26 2.43 -7.40 1.47
C CYS A 26 0.97 -7.01 1.43
N ASN A 27 0.24 -7.38 2.48
CA ASN A 27 -1.16 -7.04 2.60
C ASN A 27 -1.39 -5.66 3.22
N THR A 28 -2.60 -5.13 3.06
CA THR A 28 -3.00 -3.80 3.57
C THR A 28 -2.70 -3.62 5.07
N LYS A 29 -2.89 -4.64 5.91
CA LYS A 29 -2.60 -4.56 7.36
C LYS A 29 -1.10 -4.43 7.62
N GLU A 30 -0.27 -5.24 6.96
CA GLU A 30 1.19 -5.19 7.10
C GLU A 30 1.77 -3.83 6.69
N ILE A 31 1.22 -3.23 5.62
CA ILE A 31 1.65 -1.92 5.16
C ILE A 31 1.33 -0.85 6.21
N ILE A 32 0.12 -0.88 6.80
CA ILE A 32 -0.28 0.07 7.85
C ILE A 32 0.63 -0.07 9.08
N SER A 33 0.87 -1.29 9.55
CA SER A 33 1.81 -1.55 10.64
C SER A 33 3.21 -1.00 10.32
N TYR A 34 3.73 -1.28 9.12
CA TYR A 34 5.01 -0.76 8.67
C TYR A 34 5.05 0.78 8.69
N MET A 35 4.00 1.45 8.20
CA MET A 35 3.92 2.91 8.19
C MET A 35 3.87 3.51 9.59
N LYS A 36 3.13 2.89 10.50
CA LYS A 36 3.05 3.28 11.90
C LYS A 36 4.39 3.11 12.61
N ASP A 37 5.02 1.95 12.47
CA ASP A 37 6.23 1.59 13.20
C ASP A 37 7.48 2.35 12.71
N ASN A 38 7.57 2.63 11.40
CA ASN A 38 8.76 3.25 10.82
C ASN A 38 8.64 4.77 10.64
N PHE A 39 7.42 5.30 10.53
CA PHE A 39 7.20 6.71 10.20
C PHE A 39 6.19 7.42 11.12
N ASN A 40 5.65 6.73 12.12
CA ASN A 40 4.59 7.23 12.99
C ASN A 40 3.41 7.82 12.18
N HIS A 41 3.10 7.18 11.06
CA HIS A 41 2.06 7.61 10.14
C HIS A 41 0.89 6.63 10.20
N ASP A 42 -0.22 7.08 10.78
CA ASP A 42 -1.44 6.30 10.92
C ASP A 42 -2.33 6.55 9.69
N THR A 43 -2.44 5.54 8.82
CA THR A 43 -3.23 5.61 7.58
C THR A 43 -4.40 4.65 7.67
N MET A 44 -5.59 5.11 7.30
CA MET A 44 -6.74 4.23 7.24
C MET A 44 -6.64 3.26 6.05
N PRO A 45 -7.11 2.00 6.17
CA PRO A 45 -7.06 1.03 5.09
C PRO A 45 -7.60 1.55 3.76
N HIS A 46 -8.75 2.23 3.78
CA HIS A 46 -9.37 2.75 2.56
C HIS A 46 -8.59 3.91 1.92
N GLU A 47 -7.83 4.70 2.69
CA GLU A 47 -6.97 5.76 2.16
C GLU A 47 -5.73 5.16 1.49
N LEU A 48 -5.13 4.17 2.15
CA LEU A 48 -4.02 3.39 1.62
C LEU A 48 -4.41 2.73 0.29
N GLU A 49 -5.46 1.93 0.27
CA GLU A 49 -5.87 1.22 -0.96
C GLU A 49 -6.20 2.18 -2.11
N ARG A 50 -6.84 3.32 -1.82
CA ARG A 50 -7.07 4.37 -2.83
C ARG A 50 -5.78 4.99 -3.35
N ALA A 51 -4.76 5.14 -2.50
CA ALA A 51 -3.45 5.63 -2.91
C ALA A 51 -2.72 4.61 -3.80
N LEU A 52 -2.80 3.32 -3.47
CA LEU A 52 -2.16 2.25 -4.22
C LEU A 52 -2.81 2.00 -5.57
N LEU A 53 -4.14 2.04 -5.64
CA LEU A 53 -4.88 1.97 -6.92
C LEU A 53 -4.52 3.10 -7.90
N ARG A 54 -3.97 4.21 -7.42
CA ARG A 54 -3.49 5.32 -8.27
C ARG A 54 -2.03 5.19 -8.68
N CYS A 55 -1.30 4.23 -8.10
CA CYS A 55 0.10 4.00 -8.43
C CYS A 55 0.19 2.99 -9.56
N GLU A 56 0.69 3.39 -10.72
CA GLU A 56 0.80 2.52 -11.90
C GLU A 56 1.75 1.34 -11.72
N ARG A 57 2.57 1.36 -10.68
CA ARG A 57 3.68 0.42 -10.43
C ARG A 57 3.46 -0.48 -9.22
N ILE A 58 2.33 -0.31 -8.53
CA ILE A 58 1.92 -1.12 -7.39
C ILE A 58 0.55 -1.68 -7.73
N HIS A 59 0.43 -3.00 -7.71
CA HIS A 59 -0.74 -3.71 -8.17
C HIS A 59 -1.33 -4.52 -7.02
N LYS A 60 -2.66 -4.57 -6.97
CA LYS A 60 -3.36 -5.56 -6.17
C LYS A 60 -3.25 -6.90 -6.90
N ILE A 61 -2.60 -7.87 -6.27
CA ILE A 61 -2.32 -9.19 -6.88
C ILE A 61 -3.24 -10.29 -6.34
N SER A 62 -3.77 -10.14 -5.12
CA SER A 62 -4.70 -11.10 -4.53
C SER A 62 -5.46 -10.48 -3.35
N GLU A 63 -6.33 -11.28 -2.75
CA GLU A 63 -6.99 -11.01 -1.48
C GLU A 63 -6.78 -12.20 -0.55
N VAL A 64 -6.64 -11.94 0.74
CA VAL A 64 -6.48 -12.97 1.78
C VAL A 64 -7.38 -12.66 2.96
N GLU A 65 -7.87 -13.69 3.65
CA GLU A 65 -8.70 -13.53 4.85
C GLU A 65 -7.81 -13.53 6.10
N ILE A 66 -7.88 -12.46 6.89
CA ILE A 66 -7.13 -12.29 8.13
C ILE A 66 -8.09 -11.81 9.22
N ASP A 67 -8.24 -12.62 10.28
CA ASP A 67 -9.15 -12.36 11.41
C ASP A 67 -10.62 -12.17 10.99
N GLY A 68 -11.08 -12.93 9.99
CA GLY A 68 -12.43 -12.80 9.43
C GLY A 68 -12.66 -11.56 8.56
N ALA A 69 -11.58 -10.84 8.20
CA ALA A 69 -11.63 -9.71 7.29
C ALA A 69 -10.79 -9.99 6.03
N THR A 70 -11.38 -9.76 4.86
CA THR A 70 -10.67 -9.80 3.59
C THR A 70 -9.77 -8.58 3.46
N VAL A 71 -8.48 -8.80 3.19
CA VAL A 71 -7.49 -7.75 2.97
C VAL A 71 -6.79 -7.93 1.62
N SER A 72 -6.52 -6.80 0.95
CA SER A 72 -5.82 -6.79 -0.33
C SER A 72 -4.33 -7.09 -0.15
N VAL A 73 -3.75 -7.87 -1.06
CA VAL A 73 -2.30 -8.08 -1.18
C VAL A 73 -1.77 -7.25 -2.34
N TRP A 74 -0.68 -6.54 -2.08
CA TRP A 74 -0.07 -5.60 -3.00
C TRP A 74 1.36 -6.02 -3.31
N ALA A 75 1.74 -5.89 -4.58
CA ALA A 75 3.11 -6.10 -5.04
C ALA A 75 3.48 -5.00 -6.02
N SER A 76 4.78 -4.67 -6.08
CA SER A 76 5.30 -3.72 -7.04
C SER A 76 5.87 -4.45 -8.25
N GLU A 77 5.97 -3.77 -9.40
CA GLU A 77 6.70 -4.25 -10.58
C GLU A 77 8.15 -4.65 -10.30
N TRP A 78 8.73 -4.17 -9.19
CA TRP A 78 10.08 -4.53 -8.74
C TRP A 78 10.15 -5.67 -7.72
N ASP A 79 9.00 -6.18 -7.24
CA ASP A 79 9.00 -7.38 -6.40
C ASP A 79 9.59 -8.54 -7.22
N PRO A 80 10.64 -9.22 -6.73
CA PRO A 80 11.27 -10.34 -7.44
C PRO A 80 10.28 -11.45 -7.86
N ASN A 81 9.14 -11.55 -7.19
CA ASN A 81 8.11 -12.55 -7.46
C ASN A 81 6.92 -12.02 -8.27
N PHE A 82 6.91 -10.76 -8.70
CA PHE A 82 5.73 -10.11 -9.31
C PHE A 82 5.18 -10.82 -10.56
N ALA A 83 6.07 -11.40 -11.37
CA ALA A 83 5.74 -11.98 -12.67
C ALA A 83 5.88 -13.52 -12.73
N THR A 84 5.96 -14.18 -11.57
CA THR A 84 6.12 -15.64 -11.46
C THR A 84 4.84 -16.28 -10.99
#